data_AF-Q8GN81-F1
#
_entry.id   AF-Q8GN81-F1
#
_cell.length_a   1.000
_cell.length_b   1.000
_cell.length_c   1.000
_cell.angle_alpha   90.00
_cell.angle_beta   90.00
_cell.angle_gamma   90.00
#
_symmetry.space_group_name_H-M   'P 1'
#
loop_
_entity.id
_entity.type
_entity.pdbx_description
1 polymer ?
#
loop_
_entity_poly.entity_id
_entity_poly.type
_entity_poly.pdbx_seq_one_letter_code
_entity_poly.pdbx_strand_id
1 'polypeptide(L)' 'MCSEIEIEMASRKHYNEEFKKEAVRLATTPGNSMASVARDLGVNRSLIGHWVRNLAQAATRRLLAFL' A
#
# COMPACT_ATOMS: atom_id res chain seq x y z
N MET A 1 -2.08 -24.56 -18.39
CA MET A 1 -3.24 -23.66 -18.40
C MET A 1 -3.09 -22.66 -17.27
N CYS A 2 -3.06 -21.37 -17.60
CA CYS A 2 -2.91 -20.29 -16.63
C CYS A 2 -4.16 -20.20 -15.75
N SER A 3 -3.93 -20.27 -14.44
CA SER A 3 -4.92 -20.39 -13.38
C SER A 3 -5.93 -19.24 -13.37
N GLU A 4 -7.19 -19.63 -13.28
CA GLU A 4 -8.40 -18.83 -13.29
C GLU A 4 -8.44 -17.70 -12.24
N ILE A 5 -9.11 -16.64 -12.68
CA ILE A 5 -9.51 -15.46 -11.94
C ILE A 5 -10.75 -15.84 -11.12
N GLU A 6 -10.63 -16.02 -9.81
CA GLU A 6 -11.80 -16.08 -8.91
C GLU A 6 -11.91 -14.77 -8.13
N ILE A 7 -12.91 -13.98 -8.51
CA ILE A 7 -13.47 -12.91 -7.70
C ILE A 7 -14.29 -13.59 -6.59
N GLU A 8 -13.65 -13.87 -5.46
CA GLU A 8 -14.32 -14.33 -4.24
C GLU A 8 -14.57 -13.13 -3.30
N MET A 9 -15.70 -13.09 -2.60
CA MET A 9 -16.20 -11.93 -1.83
C MET A 9 -15.11 -11.19 -1.04
N ALA A 10 -14.71 -10.01 -1.54
CA ALA A 10 -13.60 -9.21 -1.05
C ALA A 10 -12.39 -10.04 -0.59
N SER A 11 -11.98 -11.02 -1.41
CA SER A 11 -10.72 -11.75 -1.28
C SER A 11 -9.60 -10.71 -1.11
N ARG A 12 -9.22 -10.49 0.15
CA ARG A 12 -8.24 -9.47 0.52
C ARG A 12 -6.92 -9.94 -0.04
N LYS A 13 -6.53 -9.45 -1.22
CA LYS A 13 -5.19 -9.64 -1.76
C LYS A 13 -4.19 -9.29 -0.65
N HIS A 14 -3.47 -10.31 -0.17
CA HIS A 14 -2.48 -10.14 0.87
C HIS A 14 -1.20 -9.62 0.23
N TYR A 15 -0.93 -8.33 0.47
CA TYR A 15 0.35 -7.73 0.14
C TYR A 15 1.27 -7.87 1.35
N ASN A 16 2.48 -8.38 1.12
CA ASN A 16 3.50 -8.44 2.16
C ASN A 16 3.91 -7.02 2.61
N GLU A 17 4.52 -6.91 3.78
CA GLU A 17 4.88 -5.60 4.35
C GLU A 17 5.91 -4.86 3.51
N GLU A 18 6.87 -5.57 2.92
CA GLU A 18 7.93 -4.98 2.11
C GLU A 18 7.37 -4.30 0.86
N PHE A 19 6.45 -4.97 0.18
CA PHE A 19 5.72 -4.43 -0.96
C PHE A 19 4.93 -3.17 -0.58
N LYS A 20 4.27 -3.17 0.59
CA LYS A 20 3.55 -1.99 1.08
C LYS A 20 4.48 -0.81 1.36
N LYS A 21 5.65 -1.06 1.98
CA LYS A 21 6.66 -0.02 2.25
C LYS A 21 7.19 0.57 0.96
N GLU A 22 7.54 -0.26 -0.01
CA GLU A 22 8.05 0.20 -1.29
C GLU A 22 7.00 1.00 -2.07
N ALA A 23 5.75 0.52 -2.09
CA ALA A 23 4.64 1.26 -2.70
C ALA A 23 4.42 2.63 -2.03
N VAL A 24 4.54 2.72 -0.71
CA VAL A 24 4.47 4.01 0.02
C VAL A 24 5.66 4.89 -0.32
N ARG A 25 6.88 4.36 -0.34
CA ARG A 25 8.10 5.10 -0.68
C ARG A 25 8.00 5.74 -2.05
N LEU A 26 7.57 4.98 -3.05
CA LEU A 26 7.36 5.46 -4.42
C LEU A 26 6.26 6.52 -4.47
N ALA A 27 5.16 6.33 -3.75
CA ALA A 27 4.03 7.26 -3.72
C ALA A 27 4.33 8.58 -2.99
N THR A 28 5.29 8.59 -2.07
CA THR A 28 5.75 9.80 -1.37
C THR A 28 6.95 10.46 -2.03
N THR A 29 7.52 9.84 -3.08
CA THR A 29 8.66 10.41 -3.81
C THR A 29 8.19 11.60 -4.67
N PRO A 30 8.88 12.76 -4.62
CA PRO A 30 8.55 13.91 -5.45
C PRO A 30 8.51 13.54 -6.94
N GLY A 31 7.49 14.00 -7.65
CA GLY A 31 7.28 13.68 -9.07
C GLY A 31 6.43 12.45 -9.33
N ASN A 32 6.23 11.57 -8.34
CA ASN A 32 5.30 10.45 -8.45
C ASN A 32 3.95 10.80 -7.84
N SER A 33 2.87 10.44 -8.56
CA SER A 33 1.52 10.49 -8.00
C SER A 33 1.09 9.11 -7.52
N MET A 34 0.25 9.06 -6.48
CA MET A 34 -0.35 7.81 -6.02
C MET A 34 -1.09 7.05 -7.13
N ALA A 35 -1.64 7.76 -8.11
CA ALA A 35 -2.33 7.16 -9.25
C ALA A 35 -1.37 6.51 -10.24
N SER A 36 -0.22 7.13 -10.52
CA SER A 36 0.82 6.52 -11.35
C SER A 36 1.37 5.28 -10.69
N VAL A 37 1.78 5.39 -9.43
CA VAL A 37 2.35 4.26 -8.66
C VAL A 37 1.37 3.10 -8.56
N ALA A 38 0.07 3.38 -8.36
CA ALA A 38 -0.95 2.35 -8.34
C ALA A 38 -1.08 1.61 -9.68
N ARG A 39 -1.07 2.35 -10.81
CA ARG A 39 -1.07 1.76 -12.14
C ARG A 39 0.17 0.91 -12.39
N ASP A 40 1.35 1.44 -12.05
CA ASP A 40 2.63 0.79 -12.32
C ASP A 40 2.80 -0.49 -11.50
N LEU A 41 2.26 -0.51 -10.28
CA LEU A 41 2.27 -1.68 -9.38
C LEU A 41 1.06 -2.62 -9.58
N GLY A 42 0.10 -2.26 -10.45
CA GLY A 42 -1.12 -3.06 -10.67
C GLY A 42 -2.03 -3.17 -9.43
N VAL A 43 -2.06 -2.13 -8.58
CA VAL A 43 -2.87 -2.08 -7.35
C VAL A 43 -3.89 -0.96 -7.41
N ASN A 44 -4.90 -1.05 -6.54
CA ASN A 44 -5.89 0.02 -6.42
C ASN A 44 -5.27 1.27 -5.75
N ARG A 45 -5.47 2.45 -6.32
CA ARG A 45 -5.01 3.74 -5.76
C ARG A 45 -5.44 3.96 -4.31
N SER A 46 -6.63 3.51 -3.93
CA SER A 46 -7.15 3.63 -2.56
C SER A 46 -6.33 2.81 -1.56
N LEU A 47 -5.73 1.68 -1.99
CA LEU A 47 -4.81 0.90 -1.16
C LEU A 47 -3.53 1.66 -0.87
N ILE A 48 -2.97 2.34 -1.88
CA ILE A 48 -1.79 3.21 -1.70
C ILE A 48 -2.06 4.27 -0.63
N GLY A 49 -3.19 4.99 -0.75
CA GLY A 49 -3.57 6.00 0.25
C GLY A 49 -3.76 5.42 1.65
N HIS A 50 -4.34 4.23 1.76
CA HIS A 50 -4.50 3.52 3.03
C HIS A 50 -3.15 3.13 3.64
N TRP A 51 -2.22 2.59 2.85
CA TRP A 51 -0.89 2.21 3.33
C TRP A 51 -0.06 3.41 3.76
N VAL A 52 -0.08 4.51 3.00
CA VAL A 52 0.60 5.76 3.39
C VAL A 52 0.10 6.22 4.76
N ARG A 53 -1.23 6.23 4.96
CA ARG A 53 -1.82 6.63 6.24
C ARG A 53 -1.44 5.69 7.38
N ASN A 54 -1.55 4.38 7.19
CA ASN A 54 -1.25 3.40 8.24
C ASN A 54 0.22 3.39 8.64
N LEU A 55 1.14 3.48 7.67
CA LEU A 55 2.58 3.50 7.92
C LEU A 55 3.03 4.83 8.54
N ALA A 56 2.42 5.96 8.17
CA ALA A 56 2.64 7.23 8.85
C ALA A 56 2.17 7.19 10.32
N GLN A 57 0.99 6.62 10.59
CA GLN A 57 0.48 6.47 11.97
C GLN A 57 1.30 5.49 12.79
N ALA A 58 1.84 4.43 12.18
CA ALA A 58 2.76 3.51 12.85
C ALA A 58 4.04 4.21 13.31
N ALA A 59 4.54 5.20 12.56
CA ALA A 59 5.67 6.02 12.99
C ALA A 59 5.30 6.92 14.18
N THR A 60 4.12 7.57 14.15
CA THR A 60 3.67 8.46 15.24
C THR A 60 3.34 7.71 16.53
N ARG A 61 2.70 6.54 16.44
CA ARG A 61 2.32 5.73 17.61
C ARG A 61 3.52 5.16 18.37
N ARG A 62 4.68 5.08 17.73
CA ARG A 62 5.95 4.67 18.34
C ARG A 62 6.56 5.74 19.25
N LEU A 63 6.25 7.02 19.02
CA LEU A 63 6.79 8.14 19.80
C LEU A 63 6.01 8.40 21.10
N LEU A 64 4.75 7.98 21.18
CA LEU A 64 3.90 8.14 22.37
C LEU A 64 3.98 6.97 23.36
N ALA A 65 4.72 5.91 23.04
CA ALA A 65 4.90 4.76 23.94
C ALA A 65 6.06 4.94 24.94
N PHE A 66 6.67 6.14 24.99
CA PHE A 66 7.82 6.48 25.83
C PHE A 66 7.61 7.75 26.69
N LEU A 67 6.36 8.22 26.81
CA LEU A 67 5.93 9.28 27.73
C LEU A 67 4.84 8.73 28.65
#